data_AF-A0A964VU06-F1
#
_entry.id   AF-A0A964VU06-F1
#
_cell.length_a   1.000
_cell.length_b   1.000
_cell.length_c   1.000
_cell.angle_alpha   90.00
_cell.angle_beta   90.00
_cell.angle_gamma   90.00
#
_symmetry.space_group_name_H-M   'P 1'
#
loop_
_entity.id
_entity.type
_entity.pdbx_description
1 polymer ?
#
loop_
_entity_poly.entity_id
_entity_poly.type
_entity_poly.pdbx_seq_one_letter_code
_entity_poly.pdbx_strand_id
1 'polypeptide(L)'
;MDHKGTVAIIIIVLAAGGYYWFSSGNNPDSANPVEEKSNAEIQKANIVRGFVEKYQANTGISTSTVYTVQLEDELVKTGKPVIFTASLDDIFRKDGEFFIRFAPSYYDFFEPQIFYTLRGCTDKIDQLVAQKKDYFGDGEYIVVAKITNVEKPVVKIDGWASGEDVELELSQPDTFLAEGMCLDLGYVEGNSILETIQSVKANE
;
A
#
# COMPACT_ATOMS: atom_id res chain seq x y z
N MET A 1 -52.56 -13.35 -13.33
CA MET A 1 -52.05 -13.25 -11.95
C MET A 1 -51.97 -11.79 -11.60
N ASP A 2 -52.69 -11.39 -10.56
CA ASP A 2 -53.08 -10.01 -10.30
C ASP A 2 -51.89 -9.21 -9.71
N HIS A 3 -51.41 -8.20 -10.46
CA HIS A 3 -50.20 -7.43 -10.15
C HIS A 3 -50.28 -6.64 -8.83
N LYS A 4 -51.46 -6.54 -8.22
CA LYS A 4 -51.66 -5.83 -6.95
C LYS A 4 -51.20 -6.64 -5.73
N GLY A 5 -51.17 -7.98 -5.80
CA GLY A 5 -50.73 -8.83 -4.68
C GLY A 5 -49.21 -8.81 -4.46
N THR A 6 -48.42 -8.75 -5.52
CA THR A 6 -46.95 -8.84 -5.47
C THR A 6 -46.29 -7.56 -4.95
N VAL A 7 -46.89 -6.39 -5.25
CA VAL A 7 -46.36 -5.09 -4.80
C VAL A 7 -46.56 -4.89 -3.29
N ALA A 8 -47.67 -5.38 -2.72
CA ALA A 8 -47.94 -5.27 -1.29
C ALA A 8 -46.95 -6.08 -0.43
N ILE A 9 -46.50 -7.25 -0.92
CA ILE A 9 -45.55 -8.11 -0.19
C ILE A 9 -44.15 -7.48 -0.13
N ILE A 10 -43.70 -6.82 -1.20
CA ILE A 10 -42.39 -6.16 -1.26
C ILE A 10 -42.33 -4.97 -0.29
N ILE A 11 -43.41 -4.21 -0.15
CA ILE A 11 -43.47 -3.05 0.76
C ILE A 11 -43.43 -3.50 2.23
N ILE A 12 -44.06 -4.63 2.59
CA ILE A 12 -44.05 -5.16 3.95
C ILE A 12 -42.68 -5.72 4.32
N VAL A 13 -41.97 -6.37 3.39
CA VAL A 13 -40.61 -6.88 3.62
C VAL A 13 -39.60 -5.73 3.77
N LEU A 14 -39.75 -4.65 3.00
CA LEU A 14 -38.91 -3.45 3.14
C LEU A 14 -39.20 -2.67 4.43
N ALA A 15 -40.46 -2.61 4.86
CA ALA A 15 -40.84 -1.99 6.13
C ALA A 15 -40.32 -2.80 7.34
N ALA A 16 -40.38 -4.14 7.28
CA ALA A 16 -39.85 -5.00 8.33
C ALA A 16 -38.32 -5.00 8.37
N GLY A 17 -37.65 -5.04 7.21
CA GLY A 17 -36.19 -4.94 7.11
C GLY A 17 -35.64 -3.58 7.52
N GLY A 18 -36.32 -2.49 7.13
CA GLY A 18 -35.97 -1.13 7.55
C GLY A 18 -36.20 -0.89 9.03
N TYR A 19 -37.28 -1.44 9.61
CA TYR A 19 -37.54 -1.35 11.05
C TYR A 19 -36.54 -2.16 11.87
N TYR A 20 -36.10 -3.33 11.41
CA TYR A 20 -35.07 -4.12 12.10
C TYR A 20 -33.69 -3.44 12.04
N TRP A 21 -33.34 -2.83 10.91
CA TRP A 21 -32.09 -2.08 10.76
C TRP A 21 -32.09 -0.79 11.60
N PHE A 22 -33.22 -0.08 11.67
CA PHE A 22 -33.35 1.16 12.45
C PHE A 22 -33.59 0.93 13.95
N SER A 23 -34.24 -0.17 14.35
CA SER A 23 -34.50 -0.51 15.77
C SER A 23 -33.33 -1.23 16.45
N SER A 24 -32.35 -1.74 15.71
CA SER A 24 -31.11 -2.29 16.32
C SER A 24 -30.13 -1.21 16.79
N GLY A 25 -30.40 0.07 16.49
CA GLY A 25 -29.55 1.22 16.81
C GLY A 25 -29.86 1.94 18.13
N ASN A 26 -30.83 1.50 18.94
CA ASN A 26 -31.14 2.15 20.22
C ASN A 26 -30.94 1.19 21.39
N ASN A 27 -29.67 0.96 21.73
CA ASN A 27 -29.28 0.51 23.06
C ASN A 27 -28.49 1.65 23.72
N PRO A 28 -29.06 2.41 24.68
CA PRO A 28 -28.42 3.60 25.24
C PRO A 28 -27.24 3.34 26.19
N ASP A 29 -26.74 2.11 26.28
CA ASP A 29 -25.63 1.74 27.17
C ASP A 29 -24.40 1.13 26.46
N SER A 30 -24.32 1.15 25.12
CA SER A 30 -23.04 0.90 24.44
C SER A 30 -22.32 2.23 24.25
N ALA A 31 -21.45 2.57 25.19
CA ALA A 31 -20.36 3.50 24.92
C ALA A 31 -19.71 3.09 23.59
N ASN A 32 -19.74 3.99 22.60
CA ASN A 32 -18.98 3.82 21.37
C ASN A 32 -17.55 3.38 21.74
N PRO A 33 -16.99 2.30 21.18
CA PRO A 33 -15.55 2.28 21.06
C PRO A 33 -15.24 3.45 20.13
N VAL A 34 -14.68 4.52 20.68
CA VAL A 34 -13.90 5.45 19.87
C VAL A 34 -12.92 4.54 19.13
N GLU A 35 -13.08 4.42 17.81
CA GLU A 35 -12.15 3.72 16.93
C GLU A 35 -10.77 4.33 17.20
N GLU A 36 -10.00 3.71 18.09
CA GLU A 36 -8.65 4.11 18.41
C GLU A 36 -7.84 3.74 17.17
N LYS A 37 -7.76 4.67 16.21
CA LYS A 37 -6.86 4.55 15.07
C LYS A 37 -5.51 4.13 15.61
N SER A 38 -4.99 3.02 15.11
CA SER A 38 -3.75 2.47 15.63
C SER A 38 -2.65 3.53 15.57
N ASN A 39 -1.70 3.50 16.52
CA ASN A 39 -0.58 4.44 16.54
C ASN A 39 0.16 4.49 15.19
N ALA A 40 0.21 3.38 14.46
CA ALA A 40 0.76 3.28 13.10
C ALA A 40 0.01 4.13 12.07
N GLU A 41 -1.33 4.14 12.07
CA GLU A 41 -2.12 4.96 11.16
C GLU A 41 -1.92 6.46 11.42
N ILE A 42 -1.83 6.85 12.70
CA ILE A 42 -1.56 8.23 13.10
C ILE A 42 -0.14 8.63 12.68
N GLN A 43 0.85 7.75 12.89
CA GLN A 43 2.22 7.96 12.44
C GLN A 43 2.29 8.15 10.92
N LYS A 44 1.67 7.24 10.16
CA LYS A 44 1.58 7.29 8.69
C LYS A 44 0.97 8.61 8.23
N ALA A 45 -0.18 9.00 8.79
CA ALA A 45 -0.83 10.26 8.44
C ALA A 45 0.04 11.50 8.74
N ASN A 46 0.78 11.49 9.85
CA ASN A 46 1.69 12.57 10.20
C ASN A 46 2.87 12.68 9.23
N ILE A 47 3.47 11.55 8.84
CA ILE A 47 4.56 11.51 7.86
C ILE A 47 4.07 12.03 6.51
N VAL A 48 2.96 11.50 6.01
CA VAL A 48 2.36 11.93 4.73
C VAL A 48 2.07 13.42 4.74
N ARG A 49 1.43 13.94 5.80
CA ARG A 49 1.15 15.38 5.91
C ARG A 49 2.44 16.21 5.86
N GLY A 50 3.47 15.82 6.62
CA GLY A 50 4.76 16.51 6.61
C GLY A 50 5.41 16.53 5.23
N PHE A 51 5.29 15.44 4.48
CA PHE A 51 5.79 15.36 3.11
C PHE A 51 4.97 16.20 2.12
N VAL A 52 3.64 16.21 2.22
CA VAL A 52 2.79 17.07 1.39
C VAL A 52 3.13 18.54 1.60
N GLU A 53 3.26 18.97 2.86
CA GLU A 53 3.61 20.36 3.20
C GLU A 53 5.00 20.75 2.69
N LYS A 54 5.99 19.85 2.85
CA LYS A 54 7.39 20.11 2.46
C LYS A 54 7.62 20.08 0.95
N TYR A 55 7.01 19.14 0.24
CA TYR A 55 7.34 18.84 -1.16
C TYR A 55 6.26 19.22 -2.17
N GLN A 56 5.05 19.61 -1.70
CA GLN A 56 3.87 19.82 -2.56
C GLN A 56 3.61 18.61 -3.47
N ALA A 57 3.87 17.42 -2.93
CA ALA A 57 3.80 16.16 -3.65
C ALA A 57 2.35 15.73 -3.88
N ASN A 58 2.13 15.00 -4.97
CA ASN A 58 0.85 14.33 -5.22
C ASN A 58 0.73 13.11 -4.30
N THR A 59 -0.49 12.86 -3.83
CA THR A 59 -0.84 11.71 -2.98
C THR A 59 -1.88 10.85 -3.68
N GLY A 60 -1.73 9.52 -3.59
CA GLY A 60 -2.70 8.57 -4.12
C GLY A 60 -2.53 8.35 -5.63
N ILE A 61 -2.11 7.14 -6.00
CA ILE A 61 -2.09 6.67 -7.38
C ILE A 61 -3.47 6.07 -7.67
N SER A 62 -4.01 6.31 -8.87
CA SER A 62 -5.32 5.76 -9.23
C SER A 62 -5.27 4.22 -9.25
N THR A 63 -6.15 3.57 -8.47
CA THR A 63 -6.33 2.10 -8.48
C THR A 63 -6.85 1.57 -9.82
N SER A 64 -7.35 2.46 -10.69
CA SER A 64 -7.87 2.10 -12.01
C SER A 64 -6.81 2.17 -13.13
N THR A 65 -5.55 2.42 -12.80
CA THR A 65 -4.47 2.53 -13.77
C THR A 65 -4.04 1.17 -14.30
N VAL A 66 -4.40 0.89 -15.55
CA VAL A 66 -4.13 -0.39 -16.25
C VAL A 66 -3.03 -0.23 -17.29
N TYR A 67 -2.89 0.97 -17.86
CA TYR A 67 -1.97 1.25 -18.96
C TYR A 67 -0.81 2.14 -18.53
N THR A 68 0.39 1.85 -19.08
CA THR A 68 1.62 2.61 -18.80
C THR A 68 1.46 4.11 -19.05
N VAL A 69 0.73 4.51 -20.09
CA VAL A 69 0.49 5.93 -20.41
C VAL A 69 -0.27 6.67 -19.32
N GLN A 70 -1.23 6.01 -18.65
CA GLN A 70 -1.97 6.61 -17.54
C GLN A 70 -1.05 6.80 -16.33
N LEU A 71 -0.21 5.82 -16.05
CA LEU A 71 0.76 5.90 -14.97
C LEU A 71 1.83 6.96 -15.24
N GLU A 72 2.28 7.10 -16.49
CA GLU A 72 3.19 8.17 -16.91
C GLU A 72 2.54 9.56 -16.74
N ASP A 73 1.27 9.71 -17.09
CA ASP A 73 0.52 10.96 -16.92
C ASP A 73 0.45 11.36 -15.44
N GLU A 74 0.25 10.40 -14.53
CA GLU A 74 0.14 10.62 -13.08
C GLU A 74 1.51 10.84 -12.39
N LEU A 75 2.51 10.03 -12.71
CA LEU A 75 3.79 10.00 -11.99
C LEU A 75 4.87 10.88 -12.62
N VAL A 76 4.86 11.06 -13.94
CA VAL A 76 5.96 11.71 -14.68
C VAL A 76 5.51 13.08 -15.20
N LYS A 77 4.42 13.15 -15.96
CA LYS A 77 4.02 14.38 -16.67
C LYS A 77 3.51 15.49 -15.77
N THR A 78 3.05 15.16 -14.56
CA THR A 78 2.71 16.18 -13.55
C THR A 78 3.92 17.03 -13.16
N GLY A 79 5.15 16.49 -13.31
CA GLY A 79 6.41 17.13 -12.94
C GLY A 79 6.60 17.31 -11.43
N LYS A 80 5.62 16.88 -10.62
CA LYS A 80 5.62 16.98 -9.17
C LYS A 80 6.15 15.69 -8.53
N PRO A 81 6.73 15.77 -7.33
CA PRO A 81 7.01 14.57 -6.56
C PRO A 81 5.72 13.82 -6.21
N VAL A 82 5.84 12.53 -5.96
CA VAL A 82 4.76 11.64 -5.54
C VAL A 82 5.07 11.05 -4.18
N ILE A 83 4.03 10.90 -3.36
CA ILE A 83 4.07 10.17 -2.10
C ILE A 83 3.38 8.83 -2.31
N PHE A 84 4.08 7.76 -1.95
CA PHE A 84 3.54 6.41 -1.98
C PHE A 84 4.05 5.60 -0.80
N THR A 85 3.36 4.49 -0.55
CA THR A 85 3.71 3.51 0.46
C THR A 85 4.38 2.32 -0.23
N ALA A 86 5.49 1.82 0.29
CA ALA A 86 6.15 0.66 -0.30
C ALA A 86 7.04 -0.09 0.71
N SER A 87 7.32 -1.36 0.42
CA SER A 87 8.23 -2.19 1.20
C SER A 87 9.64 -2.09 0.65
N LEU A 88 10.65 -1.95 1.52
CA LEU A 88 12.05 -1.95 1.11
C LEU A 88 12.44 -3.36 0.61
N ASP A 89 12.88 -3.46 -0.65
CA ASP A 89 13.30 -4.72 -1.27
C ASP A 89 14.83 -4.87 -1.24
N ASP A 90 15.55 -3.85 -1.71
CA ASP A 90 17.02 -3.88 -1.80
C ASP A 90 17.64 -2.48 -1.71
N ILE A 91 18.90 -2.41 -1.28
CA ILE A 91 19.76 -1.23 -1.38
C ILE A 91 21.05 -1.67 -2.07
N PHE A 92 21.27 -1.16 -3.28
CA PHE A 92 22.39 -1.59 -4.12
C PHE A 92 23.17 -0.39 -4.66
N ARG A 93 24.38 -0.69 -5.17
CA ARG A 93 25.22 0.30 -5.86
C ARG A 93 25.32 -0.05 -7.34
N LYS A 94 25.18 0.97 -8.19
CA LYS A 94 25.39 0.87 -9.64
C LYS A 94 26.12 2.13 -10.10
N ASP A 95 27.20 1.95 -10.87
CA ASP A 95 28.00 3.04 -11.42
C ASP A 95 28.51 4.06 -10.35
N GLY A 96 28.75 3.58 -9.13
CA GLY A 96 29.22 4.41 -8.00
C GLY A 96 28.11 5.17 -7.26
N GLU A 97 26.87 5.10 -7.70
CA GLU A 97 25.71 5.69 -7.04
C GLU A 97 24.92 4.64 -6.25
N PHE A 98 24.25 5.10 -5.18
CA PHE A 98 23.34 4.27 -4.41
C PHE A 98 21.92 4.33 -4.98
N PHE A 99 21.28 3.17 -5.01
CA PHE A 99 19.90 2.97 -5.40
C PHE A 99 19.15 2.22 -4.30
N ILE A 100 17.87 2.58 -4.14
CA ILE A 100 16.92 1.89 -3.28
C ILE A 100 15.87 1.27 -4.18
N ARG A 101 15.61 -0.02 -4.00
CA ARG A 101 14.50 -0.71 -4.63
C ARG A 101 13.37 -0.89 -3.62
N PHE A 102 12.17 -0.52 -4.04
CA PHE A 102 10.96 -0.77 -3.29
C PHE A 102 10.03 -1.72 -4.06
N ALA A 103 9.44 -2.66 -3.34
CA ALA A 103 8.35 -3.50 -3.81
C ALA A 103 7.00 -2.90 -3.40
N PRO A 104 5.91 -3.21 -4.13
CA PRO A 104 4.56 -2.83 -3.71
C PRO A 104 4.30 -3.21 -2.24
N SER A 105 3.59 -2.35 -1.50
CA SER A 105 3.19 -2.72 -0.14
C SER A 105 2.27 -3.94 -0.19
N TYR A 106 2.50 -4.88 0.73
CA TYR A 106 1.64 -6.07 0.89
C TYR A 106 0.18 -5.68 1.16
N TYR A 107 -0.07 -4.52 1.77
CA TYR A 107 -1.41 -4.09 2.14
C TYR A 107 -2.19 -3.42 0.99
N ASP A 108 -1.51 -3.05 -0.10
CA ASP A 108 -2.07 -2.27 -1.20
C ASP A 108 -2.48 -3.15 -2.39
N PHE A 109 -3.24 -4.22 -2.13
CA PHE A 109 -3.69 -5.20 -3.13
C PHE A 109 -4.53 -4.62 -4.28
N PHE A 110 -5.18 -3.49 -4.06
CA PHE A 110 -6.04 -2.83 -5.05
C PHE A 110 -5.29 -1.77 -5.86
N GLU A 111 -4.03 -1.50 -5.53
CA GLU A 111 -3.20 -0.56 -6.27
C GLU A 111 -2.42 -1.27 -7.39
N PRO A 112 -2.05 -0.54 -8.45
CA PRO A 112 -1.15 -1.06 -9.46
C PRO A 112 0.14 -1.56 -8.80
N GLN A 113 0.61 -2.75 -9.20
CA GLN A 113 1.80 -3.36 -8.63
C GLN A 113 3.06 -2.69 -9.20
N ILE A 114 3.52 -1.61 -8.57
CA ILE A 114 4.65 -0.80 -9.04
C ILE A 114 5.91 -1.11 -8.22
N PHE A 115 6.97 -1.55 -8.90
CA PHE A 115 8.31 -1.63 -8.33
C PHE A 115 9.07 -0.34 -8.62
N TYR A 116 9.64 0.26 -7.57
CA TYR A 116 10.37 1.53 -7.70
C TYR A 116 11.87 1.30 -7.59
N THR A 117 12.65 1.86 -8.51
CA THR A 117 14.12 1.94 -8.41
C THR A 117 14.51 3.41 -8.34
N LEU A 118 14.94 3.85 -7.15
CA LEU A 118 15.20 5.26 -6.87
C LEU A 118 16.67 5.51 -6.55
N ARG A 119 17.27 6.51 -7.18
CA ARG A 119 18.59 7.03 -6.79
C ARG A 119 18.45 8.10 -5.70
N GLY A 120 19.48 8.30 -4.89
CA GLY A 120 19.54 9.38 -3.90
C GLY A 120 19.19 8.93 -2.48
N CYS A 121 18.68 9.85 -1.64
CA CYS A 121 18.45 9.61 -0.20
C CYS A 121 19.67 9.03 0.54
N THR A 122 20.88 9.39 0.12
CA THR A 122 22.12 8.78 0.63
C THR A 122 22.31 8.98 2.13
N ASP A 123 21.91 10.14 2.65
CA ASP A 123 21.90 10.49 4.07
C ASP A 123 20.98 9.58 4.91
N LYS A 124 19.93 9.03 4.28
CA LYS A 124 19.01 8.07 4.88
C LYS A 124 19.47 6.63 4.69
N ILE A 125 20.08 6.31 3.56
CA ILE A 125 20.59 4.97 3.26
C ILE A 125 21.58 4.49 4.32
N ASP A 126 22.53 5.34 4.73
CA ASP A 126 23.49 4.95 5.77
C ASP A 126 22.79 4.61 7.09
N GLN A 127 21.69 5.29 7.42
CA GLN A 127 20.89 4.99 8.59
C GLN A 127 20.13 3.68 8.44
N LEU A 128 19.55 3.42 7.26
CA LEU A 128 18.85 2.18 6.94
C LEU A 128 19.78 0.97 7.01
N VAL A 129 20.97 1.08 6.43
CA VAL A 129 21.99 0.01 6.42
C VAL A 129 22.60 -0.19 7.82
N ALA A 130 22.79 0.89 8.58
CA ALA A 130 23.34 0.83 9.94
C ALA A 130 22.33 0.29 10.97
N GLN A 131 21.02 0.46 10.73
CA GLN A 131 19.97 -0.22 11.46
C GLN A 131 19.97 -1.72 11.08
N LYS A 132 21.01 -2.43 11.56
CA LYS A 132 21.00 -3.89 11.69
C LYS A 132 19.90 -4.29 12.67
N LYS A 133 18.65 -4.26 12.24
CA LYS A 133 17.57 -4.92 12.95
C LYS A 133 17.23 -6.19 12.18
N ASP A 134 16.96 -7.25 12.93
CA ASP A 134 16.64 -8.63 12.50
C ASP A 134 15.36 -8.76 11.63
N TYR A 135 15.00 -7.73 10.87
CA TYR A 135 13.76 -7.62 10.12
C TYR A 135 13.95 -8.21 8.73
N PHE A 136 13.75 -9.51 8.65
CA PHE A 136 13.14 -10.06 7.45
C PHE A 136 11.79 -9.35 7.25
N GLY A 137 11.68 -8.52 6.21
CA GLY A 137 10.47 -8.44 5.39
C GLY A 137 9.35 -7.43 5.71
N ASP A 138 9.28 -6.83 6.90
CA ASP A 138 8.00 -6.19 7.32
C ASP A 138 8.02 -4.65 7.45
N GLY A 139 9.09 -3.99 7.00
CA GLY A 139 9.20 -2.53 7.11
C GLY A 139 8.47 -1.79 5.99
N GLU A 140 7.37 -1.12 6.33
CA GLU A 140 6.65 -0.23 5.40
C GLU A 140 7.25 1.19 5.43
N TYR A 141 7.49 1.76 4.25
CA TYR A 141 8.02 3.12 4.10
C TYR A 141 7.02 4.01 3.38
N ILE A 142 6.91 5.25 3.86
CA ILE A 142 6.34 6.35 3.08
C ILE A 142 7.48 7.02 2.35
N VAL A 143 7.42 7.04 1.03
CA VAL A 143 8.49 7.52 0.17
C VAL A 143 8.02 8.74 -0.60
N VAL A 144 8.87 9.76 -0.65
CA VAL A 144 8.71 10.90 -1.57
C VAL A 144 9.71 10.73 -2.71
N ALA A 145 9.22 10.63 -3.93
CA ALA A 145 10.08 10.49 -5.10
C ALA A 145 9.67 11.41 -6.24
N LYS A 146 10.65 11.80 -7.05
CA LYS A 146 10.42 12.37 -8.37
C LYS A 146 10.63 11.28 -9.41
N ILE A 147 9.55 10.77 -9.98
CA ILE A 147 9.59 9.71 -10.99
C ILE A 147 9.89 10.34 -12.36
N THR A 148 10.78 9.69 -13.10
CA THR A 148 11.24 10.16 -14.41
C THR A 148 10.94 9.18 -15.53
N ASN A 149 10.76 7.91 -15.20
CA ASN A 149 10.44 6.87 -16.17
C ASN A 149 9.46 5.88 -15.56
N VAL A 150 8.53 5.39 -16.38
CA VAL A 150 7.61 4.32 -16.04
C VAL A 150 7.53 3.39 -17.23
N GLU A 151 7.69 2.10 -17.01
CA GLU A 151 7.57 1.08 -18.03
C GLU A 151 6.78 -0.11 -17.55
N LYS A 152 6.20 -0.84 -18.50
CA LYS A 152 5.60 -2.14 -18.25
C LYS A 152 6.47 -3.18 -18.96
N PRO A 153 7.01 -4.18 -18.25
CA PRO A 153 7.81 -5.21 -18.91
C PRO A 153 6.99 -5.90 -20.00
N VAL A 154 7.65 -6.49 -21.00
CA VAL A 154 6.95 -7.22 -22.07
C VAL A 154 6.72 -8.68 -21.67
N VAL A 155 7.59 -9.22 -20.83
CA VAL A 155 7.55 -10.61 -20.39
C VAL A 155 7.92 -10.71 -18.92
N LYS A 156 7.24 -11.60 -18.20
CA LYS A 156 7.60 -12.03 -16.85
C LYS A 156 8.01 -13.50 -16.92
N ILE A 157 9.12 -13.83 -16.26
CA ILE A 157 9.61 -15.21 -16.14
C ILE A 157 9.53 -15.56 -14.66
N ASP A 158 8.55 -16.37 -14.30
CA ASP A 158 8.42 -16.94 -12.97
C ASP A 158 9.14 -18.29 -12.94
N GLY A 159 9.78 -18.61 -11.82
CA GLY A 159 10.50 -19.86 -11.67
C GLY A 159 10.31 -20.44 -10.28
N TRP A 160 10.09 -21.75 -10.21
CA TRP A 160 10.00 -22.48 -8.96
C TRP A 160 10.79 -23.79 -9.03
N ALA A 161 11.38 -24.17 -7.90
CA ALA A 161 12.04 -25.45 -7.77
C ALA A 161 10.99 -26.56 -7.63
N SER A 162 11.08 -27.57 -8.49
CA SER A 162 10.21 -28.75 -8.51
C SER A 162 11.10 -29.99 -8.39
N GLY A 163 11.51 -30.29 -7.15
CA GLY A 163 12.49 -31.36 -6.89
C GLY A 163 13.92 -30.98 -7.31
N GLU A 164 14.51 -31.75 -8.23
CA GLU A 164 15.84 -31.47 -8.81
C GLU A 164 15.78 -30.56 -10.05
N ASP A 165 14.56 -30.31 -10.57
CA ASP A 165 14.32 -29.50 -11.76
C ASP A 165 13.85 -28.08 -11.39
N VAL A 166 14.06 -27.15 -12.32
CA VAL A 166 13.52 -25.79 -12.25
C VAL A 166 12.46 -25.65 -13.34
N GLU A 167 11.22 -25.41 -12.92
CA GLU A 167 10.13 -25.08 -13.83
C GLU A 167 10.11 -23.57 -14.05
N LEU A 168 9.97 -23.16 -15.31
CA LEU A 168 9.89 -21.76 -15.72
C LEU A 168 8.56 -21.52 -16.40
N GLU A 169 7.84 -20.48 -15.99
CA GLU A 169 6.61 -20.01 -16.60
C GLU A 169 6.80 -18.63 -17.21
N LEU A 170 6.39 -18.50 -18.46
CA LEU A 170 6.36 -17.23 -19.18
C LEU A 170 4.95 -16.67 -19.10
N SER A 171 4.80 -15.50 -18.47
CA SER A 171 3.51 -14.84 -18.30
C SER A 171 3.58 -13.37 -18.74
N GLN A 172 2.40 -12.77 -18.97
CA GLN A 172 2.32 -11.33 -19.17
C GLN A 172 2.43 -10.63 -17.81
N PRO A 173 3.28 -9.61 -17.67
CA PRO A 173 3.42 -8.89 -16.42
C PRO A 173 2.16 -8.07 -16.14
N ASP A 174 1.73 -8.15 -14.88
CA ASP A 174 0.72 -7.32 -14.24
C ASP A 174 1.35 -6.17 -13.44
N THR A 175 2.67 -6.06 -13.48
CA THR A 175 3.46 -5.08 -12.73
C THR A 175 3.98 -3.95 -13.61
N PHE A 176 4.33 -2.85 -12.96
CA PHE A 176 5.03 -1.71 -13.56
C PHE A 176 6.38 -1.52 -12.89
N LEU A 177 7.33 -0.97 -13.64
CA LEU A 177 8.62 -0.51 -13.13
C LEU A 177 8.65 1.01 -13.21
N ALA A 178 9.04 1.67 -12.12
CA ALA A 178 9.19 3.11 -12.05
C ALA A 178 10.62 3.47 -11.61
N GLU A 179 11.24 4.39 -12.34
CA GLU A 179 12.57 4.89 -12.01
C GLU A 179 12.53 6.38 -11.68
N GLY A 180 13.35 6.80 -10.73
CA GLY A 180 13.36 8.19 -10.32
C GLY A 180 14.41 8.53 -9.28
N MET A 181 14.18 9.65 -8.60
CA MET A 181 15.01 10.16 -7.52
C MET A 181 14.23 10.16 -6.21
N CYS A 182 14.78 9.52 -5.19
CA CYS A 182 14.29 9.60 -3.82
C CYS A 182 14.61 10.99 -3.26
N LEU A 183 13.58 11.66 -2.74
CA LEU A 183 13.69 12.98 -2.10
C LEU A 183 13.69 12.86 -0.58
N ASP A 184 12.85 11.97 -0.05
CA ASP A 184 12.74 11.70 1.39
C ASP A 184 12.09 10.34 1.60
N LEU A 185 12.27 9.77 2.79
CA LEU A 185 11.58 8.56 3.22
C LEU A 185 11.35 8.58 4.73
N GLY A 186 10.20 8.04 5.14
CA GLY A 186 9.81 7.86 6.54
C GLY A 186 9.44 6.41 6.78
N TYR A 187 9.97 5.84 7.87
CA TYR A 187 9.62 4.50 8.31
C TYR A 187 8.30 4.51 9.07
N VAL A 188 7.42 3.56 8.79
CA VAL A 188 6.20 3.30 9.55
C VAL A 188 6.42 2.04 10.37
N GLU A 189 6.27 2.14 11.69
CA GLU A 189 6.30 0.96 12.53
C GLU A 189 5.04 0.13 12.28
N GLY A 190 5.22 -1.06 11.68
CA GLY A 190 4.13 -2.01 11.53
C GLY A 190 3.68 -2.50 12.92
N ASN A 191 2.36 -2.53 13.15
CA ASN A 191 1.80 -3.36 14.21
C ASN A 191 2.02 -4.81 13.81
N SER A 192 3.15 -5.41 14.20
CA SER A 192 3.33 -6.83 13.96
C SER A 192 2.20 -7.57 14.69
N ILE A 193 1.47 -8.42 13.96
CA ILE A 193 0.40 -9.26 14.55
C ILE A 193 0.95 -10.13 15.70
N LEU A 194 2.29 -10.31 15.76
CA LEU A 194 3.00 -10.96 16.84
C LEU A 194 2.92 -10.22 18.19
N GLU A 195 2.83 -8.88 18.21
CA GLU A 195 2.67 -8.12 19.46
C GLU A 195 1.27 -8.29 20.06
N THR A 196 0.24 -8.41 19.21
CA THR A 196 -1.13 -8.71 19.65
C THR A 196 -1.24 -10.13 20.23
N ILE A 197 -0.49 -11.10 19.71
CA ILE A 197 -0.50 -12.47 20.24
C ILE A 197 0.25 -12.55 21.59
N GLN A 198 1.29 -11.74 21.79
CA GLN A 198 2.01 -11.69 23.06
C GLN A 198 1.24 -10.98 24.18
N SER A 199 0.47 -9.94 23.87
CA SER A 199 -0.36 -9.25 24.87
C SER A 199 -1.59 -10.06 25.30
N VAL A 200 -2.09 -10.97 24.46
CA VAL A 200 -3.15 -11.91 24.81
C VAL A 200 -2.62 -13.05 25.71
N LYS A 201 -1.40 -13.55 25.48
CA LYS A 201 -0.79 -14.59 26.33
C LYS A 201 -0.26 -14.10 27.69
N ALA A 202 -0.08 -12.79 27.86
CA ALA A 202 0.34 -12.21 29.13
C ALA A 202 -0.84 -11.92 30.09
N ASN A 203 -2.08 -12.10 29.63
CA ASN A 203 -3.32 -11.87 30.38
C ASN A 203 -4.14 -13.15 30.63
N GLU A 204 -3.55 -14.33 30.37
CA GLU A 204 -4.03 -15.65 30.84
C GLU A 204 -3.13 -16.17 31.96
#